data_AF-A0A3D3E9N5-F1
#
_entry.id   AF-A0A3D3E9N5-F1
#
_cell.length_a   1.000
_cell.length_b   1.000
_cell.length_c   1.000
_cell.angle_alpha   90.00
_cell.angle_beta   90.00
_cell.angle_gamma   90.00
#
_symmetry.space_group_name_H-M   'P 1'
#
loop_
_entity.id
_entity.type
_entity.pdbx_description
1 polymer ?
#
loop_
_entity_poly.entity_id
_entity_poly.type
_entity_poly.pdbx_seq_one_letter_code
_entity_poly.pdbx_strand_id
1 'polypeptide(L)'
;RSLGGVAADESTSQIAQSVNFLNDFIMGESVDGDAEGAKSLMLAVDALQSMDEASTVESNRKESEAYEFVSGYTELLKETQAPADLVTSFEQVLKVFEALDTVRKNELKTGALASYASVQETYDEYNKSS
;
A
#
# COMPACT_ATOMS: atom_id res chain seq x y z
N ARG A 1 6.37 -12.77 39.77
CA ARG A 1 5.47 -13.16 38.68
C ARG A 1 5.99 -12.51 37.42
N SER A 2 6.73 -13.26 36.59
CA SER A 2 7.10 -12.82 35.25
C SER A 2 5.83 -12.75 34.42
N LEU A 3 5.36 -11.55 34.11
CA LEU A 3 4.56 -11.36 32.92
C LEU A 3 5.58 -11.31 31.81
N GLY A 4 5.68 -12.43 31.10
CA GLY A 4 6.61 -12.62 30.00
C GLY A 4 6.58 -11.37 29.14
N GLY A 5 7.76 -10.79 28.95
CA GLY A 5 7.95 -9.80 27.92
C GLY A 5 7.35 -10.40 26.67
N VAL A 6 6.31 -9.75 26.16
CA VAL A 6 6.01 -9.81 24.74
C VAL A 6 7.35 -9.58 24.09
N ALA A 7 7.89 -10.62 23.46
CA ALA A 7 9.00 -10.46 22.56
C ALA A 7 8.63 -9.29 21.65
N ALA A 8 9.59 -8.43 21.33
CA ALA A 8 9.46 -7.51 20.22
C ALA A 8 9.35 -8.36 18.94
N ASP A 9 8.19 -8.97 18.75
CA ASP A 9 7.88 -9.81 17.62
C ASP A 9 7.02 -8.96 16.67
N GLU A 10 7.44 -8.98 15.42
CA GLU A 10 6.85 -8.30 14.26
C GLU A 10 7.15 -6.79 14.19
N SER A 11 8.22 -6.44 13.49
CA SER A 11 8.20 -5.20 12.70
C SER A 11 6.90 -5.18 11.91
N THR A 12 6.00 -4.24 12.20
CA THR A 12 4.74 -4.06 11.46
C THR A 12 5.05 -4.19 9.97
N SER A 13 4.42 -5.12 9.27
CA SER A 13 4.56 -5.32 7.83
C SER A 13 4.44 -4.01 7.06
N GLN A 14 5.16 -3.87 5.94
CA GLN A 14 5.11 -2.65 5.15
C GLN A 14 3.68 -2.36 4.69
N ILE A 15 2.89 -3.40 4.36
CA ILE A 15 1.50 -3.24 3.98
C ILE A 15 0.72 -2.50 5.08
N ALA A 16 0.87 -2.91 6.34
CA ALA A 16 0.19 -2.26 7.47
C ALA A 16 0.72 -0.84 7.70
N GLN A 17 2.03 -0.60 7.53
CA GLN A 17 2.59 0.75 7.59
C GLN A 17 2.01 1.68 6.51
N SER A 18 1.91 1.20 5.27
CA SER A 18 1.34 1.93 4.14
C SER A 18 -0.15 2.25 4.37
N VAL A 19 -0.94 1.30 4.86
CA VAL A 19 -2.36 1.52 5.21
C VAL A 19 -2.51 2.53 6.33
N ASN A 20 -1.69 2.43 7.39
CA ASN A 20 -1.74 3.38 8.50
C ASN A 20 -1.36 4.79 8.04
N PHE A 21 -0.27 4.91 7.27
CA PHE A 21 0.16 6.17 6.67
C PHE A 21 -0.95 6.83 5.84
N LEU A 22 -1.58 6.08 4.93
CA LEU A 22 -2.66 6.62 4.10
C LEU A 22 -3.84 7.08 4.94
N ASN A 23 -4.25 6.30 5.95
CA ASN A 23 -5.34 6.69 6.84
C ASN A 23 -5.02 7.98 7.62
N ASP A 24 -3.81 8.10 8.17
CA ASP A 24 -3.37 9.30 8.88
C ASP A 24 -3.32 10.53 7.96
N PHE A 25 -2.82 10.35 6.74
CA PHE A 25 -2.76 11.40 5.73
C PHE A 25 -4.16 11.87 5.30
N ILE A 26 -5.08 10.93 5.02
CA ILE A 26 -6.47 11.22 4.65
C ILE A 26 -7.20 11.99 5.74
N MET A 27 -6.97 11.64 7.02
CA MET A 27 -7.54 12.38 8.15
C MET A 27 -7.04 13.82 8.20
N GLY A 28 -5.78 14.07 7.85
CA GLY A 28 -5.20 15.42 7.71
C GLY A 28 -5.83 16.21 6.56
N GLU A 29 -5.85 15.64 5.35
CA GLU A 29 -6.41 16.30 4.16
C GLU A 29 -7.90 16.62 4.29
N SER A 30 -8.66 15.77 4.98
CA SER A 30 -10.07 16.01 5.28
C SER A 30 -10.28 17.22 6.19
N VAL A 31 -9.30 17.54 7.04
CA VAL A 31 -9.30 18.74 7.88
C VAL A 31 -8.93 19.99 7.06
N ASP A 32 -8.03 19.84 6.09
CA ASP A 32 -7.55 20.94 5.23
C ASP A 32 -8.43 21.21 4.00
N GLY A 33 -9.37 20.31 3.68
CA GLY A 33 -10.48 20.54 2.75
C GLY A 33 -10.34 19.88 1.37
N ASP A 34 -9.31 19.07 1.12
CA ASP A 34 -9.18 18.30 -0.13
C ASP A 34 -9.96 16.98 -0.07
N ALA A 35 -11.28 17.08 -0.15
CA ALA A 35 -12.18 15.94 -0.05
C ALA A 35 -12.09 14.96 -1.24
N GLU A 36 -11.65 15.41 -2.42
CA GLU A 36 -11.57 14.54 -3.61
C GLU A 36 -10.24 13.76 -3.64
N GLY A 37 -9.14 14.39 -3.25
CA GLY A 37 -7.87 13.69 -3.00
C GLY A 37 -8.02 12.63 -1.92
N ALA A 38 -8.64 13.00 -0.79
CA ALA A 38 -8.94 12.08 0.32
C ALA A 38 -9.75 10.84 -0.10
N LYS A 39 -10.83 11.02 -0.87
CA LYS A 39 -11.64 9.90 -1.38
C LYS A 39 -10.84 8.97 -2.29
N SER A 40 -9.99 9.52 -3.14
CA SER A 40 -9.20 8.73 -4.07
C SER A 40 -8.13 7.90 -3.33
N LEU A 41 -7.55 8.46 -2.27
CA LEU A 41 -6.65 7.72 -1.37
C LEU A 41 -7.39 6.67 -0.52
N MET A 42 -8.65 6.89 -0.14
CA MET A 42 -9.46 5.84 0.50
C MET A 42 -9.63 4.61 -0.40
N LEU A 43 -9.79 4.79 -1.71
CA LEU A 43 -9.83 3.67 -2.65
C LEU A 43 -8.51 2.89 -2.68
N ALA A 44 -7.38 3.56 -2.49
CA ALA A 44 -6.08 2.90 -2.36
C ALA A 44 -5.99 2.09 -1.06
N VAL A 45 -6.53 2.60 0.05
CA VAL A 45 -6.63 1.85 1.31
C VAL A 45 -7.49 0.60 1.12
N ASP A 46 -8.66 0.72 0.51
CA ASP A 46 -9.58 -0.39 0.27
C ASP A 46 -8.92 -1.49 -0.60
N ALA A 47 -8.19 -1.10 -1.64
CA ALA A 47 -7.47 -2.02 -2.51
C ALA A 47 -6.39 -2.80 -1.75
N LEU A 48 -5.63 -2.13 -0.87
CA LEU A 48 -4.63 -2.80 -0.04
C LEU A 48 -5.26 -3.71 1.01
N GLN A 49 -6.38 -3.31 1.61
CA GLN A 49 -7.06 -4.11 2.65
C GLN A 49 -7.75 -5.36 2.09
N SER A 50 -8.12 -5.36 0.80
CA SER A 50 -8.78 -6.48 0.12
C SER A 50 -7.82 -7.40 -0.65
N MET A 51 -6.50 -7.27 -0.45
CA MET A 51 -5.51 -8.03 -1.22
C MET A 51 -5.57 -9.56 -1.02
N ASP A 52 -6.06 -10.02 0.14
CA ASP A 52 -6.28 -11.44 0.44
C ASP A 52 -7.51 -12.03 -0.26
N GLU A 53 -8.35 -11.20 -0.86
CA GLU A 53 -9.51 -11.66 -1.61
C GLU A 53 -9.09 -12.22 -2.97
N ALA A 54 -9.87 -13.19 -3.48
CA ALA A 54 -9.64 -13.76 -4.80
C ALA A 54 -9.71 -12.67 -5.87
N SER A 55 -8.76 -12.70 -6.80
CA SER A 55 -8.71 -11.68 -7.85
C SER A 55 -9.94 -11.74 -8.75
N THR A 56 -10.51 -10.58 -9.04
CA THR A 56 -11.59 -10.40 -10.01
C THR A 56 -11.21 -9.32 -11.01
N VAL A 57 -11.90 -9.26 -12.15
CA VAL A 57 -11.69 -8.17 -13.12
C VAL A 57 -11.93 -6.80 -12.48
N GLU A 58 -12.91 -6.72 -11.56
CA GLU A 58 -13.23 -5.47 -10.87
C GLU A 58 -12.16 -5.09 -9.84
N SER A 59 -11.70 -6.04 -9.01
CA SER A 59 -10.65 -5.77 -8.01
C SER A 59 -9.34 -5.37 -8.70
N ASN A 60 -8.93 -6.08 -9.74
CA ASN A 60 -7.71 -5.76 -10.49
C ASN A 60 -7.79 -4.36 -11.12
N ARG A 61 -8.97 -3.96 -11.63
CA ARG A 61 -9.18 -2.59 -12.13
C ARG A 61 -9.04 -1.55 -11.01
N LYS A 62 -9.62 -1.79 -9.83
CA LYS A 62 -9.51 -0.89 -8.68
C LYS A 62 -8.07 -0.77 -8.18
N GLU A 63 -7.34 -1.88 -8.13
CA GLU A 63 -5.92 -1.92 -7.78
C GLU A 63 -5.09 -1.07 -8.77
N SER A 64 -5.34 -1.20 -10.08
CA SER A 64 -4.68 -0.37 -11.11
C SER A 64 -5.02 1.12 -11.01
N GLU A 65 -6.30 1.46 -10.82
CA GLU A 65 -6.75 2.85 -10.67
C GLU A 65 -6.16 3.51 -9.42
N ALA A 66 -6.10 2.77 -8.31
CA ALA A 66 -5.45 3.23 -7.09
C ALA A 66 -3.95 3.48 -7.29
N TYR A 67 -3.25 2.56 -7.95
CA TYR A 67 -1.83 2.72 -8.28
C TYR A 67 -1.58 3.96 -9.15
N GLU A 68 -2.35 4.13 -10.21
CA GLU A 68 -2.22 5.30 -11.11
C GLU A 68 -2.46 6.61 -10.36
N PHE A 69 -3.49 6.66 -9.51
CA PHE A 69 -3.76 7.84 -8.70
C PHE A 69 -2.61 8.14 -7.74
N VAL A 70 -2.16 7.16 -6.96
CA VAL A 70 -1.06 7.34 -5.99
C VAL A 70 0.22 7.75 -6.71
N SER A 71 0.47 7.20 -7.91
CA SER A 71 1.64 7.57 -8.72
C SER A 71 1.56 9.03 -9.17
N GLY A 72 0.42 9.47 -9.71
CA GLY A 72 0.23 10.85 -10.11
C GLY A 72 0.32 11.83 -8.94
N TYR A 73 -0.25 11.45 -7.78
CA TYR A 73 -0.17 12.24 -6.56
C TYR A 73 1.27 12.35 -6.04
N THR A 74 2.04 11.26 -6.09
CA THR A 74 3.46 11.25 -5.71
C THR A 74 4.29 12.19 -6.57
N GLU A 75 4.05 12.21 -7.89
CA GLU A 75 4.74 13.13 -8.79
C GLU A 75 4.34 14.60 -8.51
N LEU A 76 3.07 14.87 -8.23
CA LEU A 76 2.62 16.21 -7.81
C LEU A 76 3.31 16.67 -6.53
N LEU A 77 3.47 15.79 -5.54
CA LEU A 77 4.21 16.09 -4.31
C LEU A 77 5.68 16.44 -4.59
N LYS A 78 6.33 15.72 -5.51
CA LYS A 78 7.70 16.03 -5.95
C LYS A 78 7.78 17.38 -6.65
N GLU A 79 6.87 17.66 -7.58
CA GLU A 79 6.82 18.92 -8.32
C GLU A 79 6.59 20.14 -7.41
N THR A 80 5.77 19.97 -6.38
CA THR A 80 5.45 21.01 -5.40
C THR A 80 6.49 21.13 -4.27
N GLN A 81 7.58 20.34 -4.33
CA GLN A 81 8.64 20.31 -3.32
C GLN A 81 8.12 19.99 -1.91
N ALA A 82 7.16 19.05 -1.83
CA ALA A 82 6.70 18.51 -0.56
C ALA A 82 7.85 17.89 0.24
N PRO A 83 7.71 17.73 1.58
CA PRO A 83 8.74 17.12 2.40
C PRO A 83 9.19 15.74 1.87
N ALA A 84 10.50 15.50 1.85
CA ALA A 84 11.07 14.26 1.30
C ALA A 84 10.54 12.99 1.98
N ASP A 85 10.30 13.04 3.29
CA ASP A 85 9.75 11.92 4.06
C ASP A 85 8.31 11.59 3.62
N LEU A 86 7.52 12.60 3.25
CA LEU A 86 6.16 12.42 2.73
C LEU A 86 6.20 11.72 1.36
N VAL A 87 7.04 12.22 0.45
CA VAL A 87 7.25 11.60 -0.86
C VAL A 87 7.71 10.15 -0.71
N THR A 88 8.68 9.91 0.17
CA THR A 88 9.19 8.55 0.45
C THR A 88 8.10 7.62 0.95
N SER A 89 7.20 8.11 1.82
CA SER A 89 6.07 7.31 2.33
C SER A 89 5.10 6.92 1.21
N PHE A 90 4.80 7.82 0.27
CA PHE A 90 4.00 7.48 -0.91
C PHE A 90 4.72 6.54 -1.89
N GLU A 91 6.02 6.69 -2.08
CA GLU A 91 6.81 5.73 -2.88
C GLU A 91 6.81 4.32 -2.26
N GLN A 92 6.79 4.21 -0.93
CA GLN A 92 6.61 2.94 -0.25
C GLN A 92 5.22 2.32 -0.51
N VAL A 93 4.16 3.14 -0.56
CA VAL A 93 2.83 2.68 -0.97
C VAL A 93 2.85 2.13 -2.40
N LEU A 94 3.49 2.82 -3.33
CA LEU A 94 3.63 2.37 -4.73
C LEU A 94 4.33 1.01 -4.82
N LYS A 95 5.43 0.82 -4.09
CA LYS A 95 6.14 -0.46 -4.04
C LYS A 95 5.27 -1.62 -3.50
N VAL A 96 4.35 -1.34 -2.57
CA VAL A 96 3.39 -2.35 -2.10
C VAL A 96 2.40 -2.72 -3.21
N PHE A 97 1.92 -1.75 -3.98
CA PHE A 97 1.07 -2.02 -5.15
C PHE A 97 1.81 -2.81 -6.25
N GLU A 98 3.08 -2.50 -6.51
CA GLU A 98 3.91 -3.26 -7.47
C GLU A 98 4.09 -4.72 -7.02
N ALA A 99 4.27 -4.95 -5.71
CA ALA A 99 4.31 -6.28 -5.14
C ALA A 99 2.97 -7.01 -5.30
N LEU A 100 1.85 -6.33 -5.02
CA LEU A 100 0.50 -6.87 -5.21
C LEU A 100 0.24 -7.26 -6.67
N ASP A 101 0.53 -6.37 -7.63
CA ASP A 101 0.39 -6.64 -9.07
C ASP A 101 1.20 -7.88 -9.50
N THR A 102 2.40 -8.04 -8.94
CA THR A 102 3.24 -9.21 -9.22
C THR A 102 2.65 -10.50 -8.69
N VAL A 103 2.12 -10.47 -7.46
CA VAL A 103 1.40 -11.60 -6.88
C VAL A 103 0.14 -11.93 -7.69
N ARG A 104 -0.65 -10.93 -8.10
CA ARG A 104 -1.85 -11.11 -8.95
C ARG A 104 -1.51 -11.74 -10.30
N LYS A 105 -0.43 -11.31 -10.94
CA LYS A 105 0.08 -11.91 -12.18
C LYS A 105 0.50 -13.36 -11.98
N ASN A 106 1.00 -13.72 -10.81
CA ASN A 106 1.35 -15.10 -10.47
C ASN A 106 0.10 -15.95 -10.15
N GLU A 107 -0.89 -15.39 -9.45
CA GLU A 107 -2.20 -16.01 -9.21
C GLU A 107 -2.85 -16.41 -10.54
N LEU A 108 -2.87 -15.50 -11.53
CA LEU A 108 -3.42 -15.78 -12.86
C LEU A 108 -2.69 -16.90 -13.62
N LYS A 109 -1.38 -17.05 -13.41
CA LYS A 109 -0.56 -18.07 -14.09
C LYS A 109 -0.64 -19.44 -13.43
N THR A 110 -0.77 -19.47 -12.10
CA THR A 110 -0.56 -20.69 -11.29
C THR A 110 -1.83 -21.18 -10.59
N GLY A 111 -2.83 -20.31 -10.44
CA GLY A 111 -4.03 -20.55 -9.64
C GLY A 111 -3.82 -20.47 -8.14
N ALA A 112 -2.61 -20.15 -7.66
CA ALA A 112 -2.34 -19.92 -6.24
C ALA A 112 -2.86 -18.54 -5.84
N LEU A 113 -3.80 -18.51 -4.88
CA LEU A 113 -4.41 -17.26 -4.42
C LEU A 113 -3.36 -16.30 -3.85
N ALA A 114 -3.52 -15.01 -4.19
CA ALA A 114 -2.79 -13.96 -3.50
C ALA A 114 -3.06 -14.01 -2.00
N SER A 115 -2.04 -13.65 -1.23
CA SER A 115 -2.16 -13.47 0.20
C SER A 115 -1.26 -12.33 0.70
N TYR A 116 -1.63 -11.79 1.85
CA TYR A 116 -0.86 -10.79 2.58
C TYR A 116 0.61 -11.18 2.73
N ALA A 117 0.86 -12.45 3.10
CA ALA A 117 2.21 -12.99 3.25
C ALA A 117 2.97 -12.95 1.92
N SER A 118 2.36 -13.42 0.82
CA SER A 118 3.02 -13.40 -0.50
C SER A 118 3.31 -11.98 -1.01
N VAL A 119 2.45 -11.01 -0.71
CA VAL A 119 2.67 -9.60 -1.06
C VAL A 119 3.80 -9.02 -0.22
N GLN A 120 3.84 -9.29 1.09
CA GLN A 120 4.92 -8.85 1.97
C GLN A 120 6.26 -9.47 1.55
N GLU A 121 6.29 -10.77 1.24
CA GLU A 121 7.50 -11.46 0.77
C GLU A 121 8.01 -10.83 -0.54
N THR A 122 7.12 -10.60 -1.51
CA THR A 122 7.47 -9.96 -2.78
C THR A 122 8.02 -8.55 -2.56
N TYR A 123 7.40 -7.77 -1.68
CA TYR A 123 7.90 -6.45 -1.29
C TYR A 123 9.30 -6.53 -0.68
N ASP A 124 9.53 -7.46 0.24
CA ASP A 124 10.83 -7.64 0.88
C ASP A 124 11.91 -8.02 -0.14
N GLU A 125 11.59 -8.83 -1.15
CA GLU A 125 12.51 -9.20 -2.23
C GLU A 125 12.96 -7.99 -3.06
N TYR A 126 12.03 -7.07 -3.37
CA TYR A 126 12.36 -5.83 -4.08
C TYR A 126 13.35 -4.96 -3.30
N ASN A 127 13.22 -4.92 -1.98
CA ASN A 127 14.03 -4.06 -1.11
C ASN A 127 15.30 -4.75 -0.59
N LYS A 128 15.42 -6.08 -0.67
CA LYS A 128 16.68 -6.82 -0.42
C LYS A 128 17.69 -6.65 -1.57
N SER A 129 17.21 -6.30 -2.76
CA SER A 129 18.01 -6.19 -3.98
C SER A 129 18.54 -4.76 -4.22
N SER A 130 18.36 -3.85 -3.26
CA SER A 130 18.76 -2.43 -3.31
C SER A 130 19.99 -2.12 -2.46
#